data_AF-A0A2W7TC46-F1
#
_entry.id   AF-A0A2W7TC46-F1
#
_cell.length_a   1.000
_cell.length_b   1.000
_cell.length_c   1.000
_cell.angle_alpha   90.00
_cell.angle_beta   90.00
_cell.angle_gamma   90.00
#
_symmetry.space_group_name_H-M   'P 1'
#
loop_
_entity.id
_entity.type
_entity.pdbx_description
1 polymer ?
#
loop_
_entity_poly.entity_id
_entity_poly.type
_entity_poly.pdbx_seq_one_letter_code
_entity_poly.pdbx_strand_id
1 'polypeptide(L)' 'MSLFTEETLILYLYQETEPKLTREIEAALEDDIFLQEKLKMLQRSIKQLERLKNQSKLPREESVKSILAYAKKHAKK' A
#
# COMPACT_ATOMS: atom_id res chain seq x y z
N MET A 1 22.55 -11.12 13.90
CA MET A 1 21.16 -11.52 14.21
C MET A 1 20.32 -10.26 14.12
N SER A 2 19.41 -10.16 13.14
CA SER A 2 18.65 -8.94 12.87
C SER A 2 17.75 -8.63 14.06
N LEU A 3 18.00 -7.50 14.73
CA LEU A 3 17.18 -7.01 15.85
C LEU A 3 15.72 -6.80 15.47
N PHE A 4 15.44 -6.64 14.17
CA PHE A 4 14.09 -6.41 13.64
C PHE A 4 13.71 -7.51 12.66
N THR A 5 12.55 -8.12 12.89
CA THR A 5 11.93 -9.06 11.94
C THR A 5 11.26 -8.31 10.80
N GLU A 6 11.07 -8.98 9.66
CA GLU A 6 10.35 -8.38 8.52
C GLU A 6 8.92 -8.00 8.88
N GLU A 7 8.26 -8.78 9.74
CA GLU A 7 6.93 -8.48 10.29
C GLU A 7 6.91 -7.13 11.03
N THR A 8 7.93 -6.88 11.86
CA THR A 8 8.07 -5.62 12.61
C THR A 8 8.26 -4.43 11.67
N LEU A 9 9.05 -4.61 10.61
CA LEU A 9 9.25 -3.57 9.59
C LEU A 9 7.96 -3.30 8.80
N ILE A 10 7.16 -4.33 8.52
CA ILE A 10 5.86 -4.16 7.87
C ILE A 10 4.91 -3.39 8.78
N LEU A 11 4.80 -3.76 10.07
CA LEU A 11 3.99 -3.01 11.04
C LEU A 11 4.44 -1.56 11.14
N TYR A 12 5.76 -1.30 11.12
CA TYR A 12 6.31 0.05 11.09
C TYR A 12 5.86 0.83 9.85
N LEU A 13 5.91 0.21 8.67
CA LEU A 13 5.47 0.82 7.41
C LEU A 13 3.97 1.15 7.40
N TYR A 14 3.15 0.34 8.08
CA TYR A 14 1.72 0.59 8.25
C TYR A 14 1.39 1.50 9.46
N GLN A 15 2.38 1.98 10.20
CA GLN A 15 2.22 2.79 11.41
C GLN A 15 1.46 2.06 12.54
N GLU A 16 1.54 0.73 12.57
CA GLU A 16 0.89 -0.15 13.55
C GLU A 16 1.86 -0.60 14.66
N THR A 17 2.96 0.13 14.87
CA THR A 17 3.95 -0.18 15.91
C THR A 17 3.73 0.63 17.17
N GLU A 18 4.11 0.06 18.32
CA GLU A 18 4.16 0.82 19.56
C GLU A 18 5.19 1.96 19.46
N PRO A 19 4.93 3.13 20.06
CA PRO A 19 5.82 4.30 19.96
C PRO A 19 7.27 4.04 20.40
N LYS A 20 7.46 3.10 21.34
CA LYS A 20 8.77 2.68 21.82
C LYS A 20 9.55 1.94 20.72
N LEU A 21 8.88 1.01 20.04
CA LEU A 21 9.43 0.21 18.97
C LEU A 21 9.70 1.06 17.72
N THR A 22 8.84 2.03 17.41
CA THR A 22 9.07 3.01 16.33
C THR A 22 10.40 3.75 16.52
N ARG A 23 10.67 4.25 17.74
CA ARG A 23 11.92 4.97 18.04
C ARG A 23 13.15 4.08 17.96
N GLU A 24 13.04 2.82 18.40
CA GLU A 24 14.14 1.85 18.28
C GLU A 24 14.46 1.53 16.81
N ILE A 25 13.43 1.42 15.97
CA ILE A 25 13.59 1.23 14.52
C ILE A 25 14.19 2.48 13.87
N GLU A 26 13.72 3.68 14.21
CA GLU A 26 14.26 4.94 13.70
C GLU A 26 15.74 5.11 14.05
N ALA A 27 16.11 4.84 15.32
CA ALA A 27 17.51 4.88 15.75
C ALA A 27 18.36 3.85 15.00
N ALA A 28 17.85 2.63 14.81
CA ALA A 28 18.57 1.61 14.05
C ALA A 28 18.70 1.93 12.56
N LEU A 29 17.74 2.66 11.98
CA LEU A 29 17.80 3.11 10.59
C LEU A 29 18.87 4.17 10.35
N GLU A 30 19.32 4.92 11.36
CA GLU A 30 20.39 5.91 11.20
C GLU A 30 21.75 5.24 10.93
N ASP A 31 22.02 4.12 11.60
CA ASP A 31 23.32 3.44 11.54
C ASP A 31 23.35 2.23 10.59
N ASP A 32 22.22 1.54 10.38
CA ASP A 32 22.16 0.29 9.61
C ASP A 32 21.69 0.50 8.16
N ILE A 33 22.66 0.58 7.23
CA ILE A 33 22.44 0.70 5.79
C ILE A 33 21.64 -0.50 5.23
N PHE A 34 21.87 -1.71 5.75
CA PHE A 34 21.20 -2.92 5.26
C PHE A 34 19.72 -2.92 5.67
N LEU A 35 19.42 -2.42 6.88
CA LEU A 35 18.05 -2.21 7.35
C LEU A 35 17.32 -1.18 6.49
N GLN A 36 18.00 -0.08 6.12
CA GLN A 36 17.44 0.92 5.20
C GLN A 36 17.12 0.34 3.82
N GLU A 37 18.00 -0.48 3.25
CA GLU A 37 17.77 -1.11 1.95
C GLU A 37 16.58 -2.07 1.97
N LYS A 38 16.48 -2.89 3.02
CA LYS A 38 15.32 -3.78 3.22
C LYS A 38 14.02 -2.98 3.32
N LEU A 39 14.01 -1.92 4.12
CA LEU A 39 12.83 -1.06 4.29
C LEU A 39 12.44 -0.38 2.96
N LYS A 40 13.43 0.12 2.20
CA LYS A 40 13.21 0.69 0.86
C LYS A 40 12.63 -0.35 -0.10
N MET A 41 13.09 -1.59 -0.05
CA MET A 41 12.55 -2.68 -0.86
C MET A 41 11.07 -2.94 -0.52
N LEU A 42 10.73 -3.06 0.77
CA LEU A 42 9.35 -3.23 1.23
C LEU A 42 8.45 -2.08 0.80
N GLN A 43 8.90 -0.83 0.95
CA GLN A 43 8.17 0.35 0.47
C GLN A 43 7.91 0.32 -1.04
N ARG A 44 8.91 -0.11 -1.84
CA ARG A 44 8.74 -0.26 -3.29
C ARG A 44 7.70 -1.32 -3.62
N SER A 45 7.68 -2.44 -2.89
CA SER A 45 6.69 -3.50 -3.09
C SER A 45 5.27 -3.03 -2.77
N ILE A 46 5.08 -2.30 -1.67
CA ILE A 46 3.78 -1.70 -1.31
C ILE A 46 3.28 -0.77 -2.42
N LYS A 47 4.14 0.14 -2.90
CA LYS A 47 3.77 1.07 -4.00
C LYS A 47 3.37 0.33 -5.28
N GLN A 48 4.04 -0.77 -5.60
CA GLN A 48 3.69 -1.59 -6.77
C GLN A 48 2.31 -2.26 -6.59
N LEU A 49 2.03 -2.80 -5.40
CA LEU A 49 0.73 -3.38 -5.07
C LEU A 49 -0.39 -2.33 -5.13
N GLU A 50 -0.17 -1.12 -4.62
CA GLU A 50 -1.15 -0.03 -4.71
C GLU A 50 -1.44 0.35 -6.15
N ARG A 51 -0.41 0.42 -7.00
CA ARG A 51 -0.59 0.68 -8.43
C ARG A 51 -1.45 -0.39 -9.09
N LEU A 52 -1.19 -1.67 -8.81
CA LEU A 52 -1.99 -2.79 -9.33
C LEU A 52 -3.43 -2.73 -8.83
N LYS A 53 -3.64 -2.46 -7.54
CA LYS A 53 -4.96 -2.30 -6.93
C LYS A 53 -5.75 -1.18 -7.62
N ASN A 54 -5.11 -0.05 -7.91
CA ASN A 54 -5.75 1.07 -8.58
C ASN A 54 -6.08 0.79 -10.05
N GLN A 55 -5.25 0.02 -10.75
CA GLN A 55 -5.56 -0.47 -12.10
C GLN A 55 -6.77 -1.41 -12.12
N SER A 56 -6.94 -2.24 -11.07
CA SER A 56 -8.07 -3.17 -10.95
C SER A 56 -9.39 -2.52 -10.48
N LYS A 57 -9.38 -1.26 -10.01
CA LYS A 57 -10.57 -0.57 -9.50
C LYS A 57 -11.41 0.10 -10.59
N LEU A 58 -10.93 0.13 -11.83
CA LEU A 58 -11.70 0.67 -12.93
C LEU A 58 -12.82 -0.32 -13.28
N PRO A 59 -14.09 0.11 -13.27
CA PRO A 59 -15.17 -0.73 -13.75
C PRO A 59 -14.92 -1.09 -15.21
N ARG A 60 -15.31 -2.31 -15.62
CA ARG A 60 -15.24 -2.69 -17.03
C ARG A 60 -16.08 -1.70 -17.85
N GLU A 61 -15.59 -1.34 -19.04
CA GLU A 61 -16.31 -0.40 -19.92
C GLU A 61 -17.74 -0.84 -20.20
N GLU A 62 -17.97 -2.14 -20.34
CA GLU A 62 -19.29 -2.74 -20.56
C GLU A 62 -20.26 -2.40 -19.43
N SER A 63 -19.80 -2.44 -18.18
CA SER A 63 -20.61 -2.07 -17.00
C SER A 63 -20.95 -0.58 -17.00
N VAL A 64 -20.02 0.28 -17.41
CA VAL A 64 -20.29 1.72 -17.54
C VAL A 64 -21.32 1.97 -18.66
N LYS A 65 -21.14 1.32 -19.82
CA LYS A 65 -22.05 1.44 -20.97
C LYS A 65 -23.46 0.95 -20.62
N SER A 66 -23.60 -0.16 -19.90
CA SER A 66 -24.91 -0.68 -19.49
C SER A 66 -25.65 0.26 -18.54
N ILE A 67 -24.95 0.81 -17.54
CA ILE A 67 -25.50 1.80 -16.61
C ILE A 67 -25.96 3.06 -17.36
N LEU A 68 -25.14 3.58 -18.28
CA LEU A 68 -25.49 4.76 -19.08
C LEU A 68 -26.69 4.51 -20.00
N ALA A 69 -26.77 3.33 -20.63
CA ALA A 69 -27.91 2.95 -21.48
C ALA A 69 -29.21 2.85 -20.67
N TYR A 70 -29.14 2.26 -19.47
CA TYR A 70 -30.25 2.20 -18.53
C TYR A 70 -30.72 3.60 -18.13
N ALA A 71 -29.79 4.47 -17.69
CA ALA A 71 -30.12 5.84 -17.30
C ALA A 71 -30.78 6.63 -18.45
N LYS A 72 -30.25 6.55 -19.68
CA LYS A 72 -30.84 7.22 -20.86
C LYS A 72 -32.26 6.75 -21.17
N LYS A 73 -32.54 5.45 -21.00
CA LYS A 73 -33.87 4.88 -21.24
C LYS A 73 -34.90 5.39 -20.22
N HIS A 74 -34.48 5.62 -18.98
CA HIS A 74 -35.36 6.05 -17.89
C HIS A 74 -35.41 7.57 -17.68
N ALA A 75 -34.45 8.34 -18.21
CA ALA A 75 -34.44 9.81 -18.16
C ALA A 75 -35.32 10.49 -19.23
N LYS A 76 -35.83 9.73 -20.21
CA LYS A 76 -36.77 10.21 -21.25
C LYS A 76 -38.26 10.06 -20.87
N LYS A 77 -38.56 9.93 -19.58
CA LYS A 77 -39.92 10.03 -19.03
C LYS A 77 -40.10 11.40 -18.40
#